data_AF-A0A7S0VAA2-F1
#
_entry.id   AF-A0A7S0VAA2-F1
#
_cell.length_a   1.000
_cell.length_b   1.000
_cell.length_c   1.000
_cell.angle_alpha   90.00
_cell.angle_beta   90.00
_cell.angle_gamma   90.00
#
_symmetry.space_group_name_H-M   'P 1'
#
loop_
_entity.id
_entity.type
_entity.pdbx_description
1 polymer ?
#
loop_
_entity_poly.entity_id
_entity_poly.type
_entity_poly.pdbx_seq_one_letter_code
_entity_poly.pdbx_strand_id
1 'polypeptide(L)'
;MMMKQNKVSFQGDEKEEEANVPTETPQINETAERELRDMVENCLVNNDLAPLLRMIFVDPELQRIAEGGVAAIDTLTPASVSLPSDLPPSLSETNASSNSTGSNTDPTTSSDKSESSIANKGGDRSNNRRSRLNRASNASKASSPPSTQTAQLAALQRALSAIATAQEMTVREVSAHRALEITQSVSELRGMTNAVNVVRKGAIEGSDALAKVGNRLSESLNVLADVTRLRSHVAAARGGVDLLRQVISQLQSVADLMFNKKQLFQAHQLLENTRREKLDPIFQILSLALDAEAASLERNNDEGRHRMSHHHHHPSTESKEKRRRSILDLRQQLVGLVTALGSAVEYLAISHLKEWFVAVRAAAGVVGLRAVRQSAIRRQLDLDLGKERQLVAAMLLEKLESSSIAQALLTSEFRQEIRRDTAPPFPLAMGSGGREGDGE
;
A
#
# COMPACT_ATOMS: atom_id res chain seq x y z
N MET A 1 23.76 -24.98 -47.29
CA MET A 1 22.81 -23.86 -47.12
C MET A 1 23.61 -22.57 -47.22
N MET A 2 23.67 -21.97 -48.41
CA MET A 2 24.47 -20.78 -48.69
C MET A 2 23.55 -19.55 -48.64
N MET A 3 23.80 -18.63 -47.71
CA MET A 3 23.13 -17.34 -47.66
C MET A 3 23.75 -16.38 -48.66
N LYS A 4 22.98 -16.03 -49.70
CA LYS A 4 23.31 -14.97 -50.65
C LYS A 4 23.12 -13.62 -49.97
N GLN A 5 24.19 -12.82 -49.94
CA GLN A 5 24.13 -11.41 -49.56
C GLN A 5 23.45 -10.61 -50.67
N ASN A 6 22.32 -9.98 -50.36
CA ASN A 6 21.61 -9.06 -51.23
C ASN A 6 22.29 -7.69 -51.17
N LYS A 7 22.94 -7.31 -52.27
CA LYS A 7 23.54 -5.99 -52.48
C LYS A 7 22.47 -5.09 -53.10
N VAL A 8 21.77 -4.31 -52.28
CA VAL A 8 20.82 -3.30 -52.74
C VAL A 8 21.61 -2.02 -53.03
N SER A 9 21.80 -1.72 -54.31
CA SER A 9 22.30 -0.44 -54.80
C SER A 9 21.17 0.59 -54.72
N PHE A 10 21.26 1.49 -53.74
CA PHE A 10 20.39 2.66 -53.63
C PHE A 10 20.99 3.78 -54.47
N GLN A 11 20.35 4.11 -55.58
CA GLN A 11 20.69 5.22 -56.46
C GLN A 11 19.68 6.32 -56.16
N GLY A 12 20.03 7.19 -55.21
CA GLY A 12 19.23 8.35 -54.83
C GLY A 12 19.68 9.55 -55.65
N ASP A 13 18.77 10.07 -56.48
CA ASP A 13 18.89 11.34 -57.18
C ASP A 13 18.92 12.48 -56.13
N GLU A 14 20.10 13.04 -55.89
CA GLU A 14 20.27 14.29 -55.16
C GLU A 14 19.92 15.45 -56.10
N LYS A 15 18.70 15.96 -55.97
CA LYS A 15 18.35 17.30 -56.45
C LYS A 15 18.85 18.30 -55.41
N GLU A 16 19.92 19.00 -55.76
CA GLU A 16 20.40 20.21 -55.09
C GLU A 16 19.32 21.30 -55.19
N GLU A 17 18.58 21.49 -54.10
CA GLU A 17 17.75 22.67 -53.86
C GLU A 17 18.55 23.60 -52.93
N GLU A 18 19.25 24.57 -53.53
CA GLU A 18 19.96 25.65 -52.81
C GLU A 18 18.94 26.53 -52.07
N ALA A 19 18.52 26.09 -50.89
CA ALA A 19 17.88 26.94 -49.91
C ALA A 19 18.97 27.81 -49.25
N ASN A 20 19.01 29.08 -49.65
CA ASN A 20 19.79 30.14 -49.04
C ASN A 20 19.31 30.39 -47.61
N VAL A 21 19.79 29.60 -46.65
CA VAL A 21 19.60 29.79 -45.21
C VAL A 21 20.66 30.78 -44.74
N PRO A 22 20.28 31.95 -44.20
CA PRO A 22 21.25 32.88 -43.62
C PRO A 22 21.91 32.22 -42.41
N THR A 23 23.19 31.89 -42.55
CA THR A 23 24.05 31.41 -41.48
C THR A 23 24.33 32.56 -40.51
N GLU A 24 23.36 32.87 -39.64
CA GLU A 24 23.64 33.63 -38.43
C GLU A 24 24.52 32.74 -37.54
N THR A 25 25.84 32.89 -37.68
CA THR A 25 26.78 32.41 -36.67
C THR A 25 26.39 33.09 -35.36
N PRO A 26 26.03 32.34 -34.30
CA PRO A 26 25.76 32.96 -33.01
C PRO A 26 27.01 33.71 -32.60
N GLN A 27 26.92 35.02 -32.44
CA GLN A 27 27.96 35.80 -31.79
C GLN A 27 28.04 35.31 -30.35
N ILE A 28 28.84 34.27 -30.13
CA ILE A 28 29.25 33.84 -28.80
C ILE A 28 29.93 35.06 -28.20
N ASN A 29 29.33 35.61 -27.14
CA ASN A 29 29.81 36.79 -26.43
C ASN A 29 31.31 36.62 -26.13
N GLU A 30 32.19 37.33 -26.84
CA GLU A 30 33.64 37.35 -26.59
C GLU A 30 33.95 37.66 -25.12
N THR A 31 33.06 38.40 -24.46
CA THR A 31 33.08 38.69 -23.02
C THR A 31 33.00 37.43 -22.16
N ALA A 32 32.09 36.50 -22.48
CA ALA A 32 31.92 35.25 -21.73
C ALA A 32 33.11 34.31 -21.90
N GLU A 33 33.71 34.27 -23.09
CA GLU A 33 34.95 33.50 -23.32
C GLU A 33 36.13 34.07 -22.55
N ARG A 34 36.25 35.40 -22.46
CA ARG A 34 37.30 36.06 -21.68
C ARG A 34 37.13 35.78 -20.18
N GLU A 35 35.91 35.88 -19.66
CA GLU A 35 35.61 35.56 -18.26
C GLU A 35 35.89 34.09 -17.91
N LEU A 36 35.53 33.16 -18.81
CA LEU A 36 35.85 31.74 -18.68
C LEU A 36 37.37 31.51 -18.65
N ARG A 37 38.12 32.20 -19.52
CA ARG A 37 39.57 32.06 -19.60
C ARG A 37 40.26 32.56 -18.32
N ASP A 38 39.87 33.73 -17.83
CA ASP A 38 40.42 34.31 -16.60
C ASP A 38 40.09 33.43 -15.37
N MET A 39 38.90 32.83 -15.35
CA MET A 39 38.50 31.89 -14.29
C MET A 39 39.34 30.61 -14.32
N VAL A 40 39.57 30.03 -15.51
CA VAL A 40 40.42 28.85 -15.68
C VAL A 40 41.86 29.14 -15.26
N GLU A 41 42.42 30.28 -15.68
CA GLU A 41 43.77 30.68 -15.28
C GLU A 41 43.88 30.86 -13.76
N ASN A 42 42.93 31.55 -13.12
CA ASN A 42 42.92 31.71 -11.67
C ASN A 42 42.76 30.38 -10.91
N CYS A 43 41.96 29.44 -11.42
CA CYS A 43 41.82 28.11 -10.82
C CYS A 43 43.12 27.30 -10.92
N LEU A 44 43.83 27.41 -12.06
CA LEU A 44 45.11 26.73 -12.28
C LEU A 44 46.23 27.33 -11.41
N VAL A 45 46.29 28.65 -11.27
CA VAL A 45 47.29 29.34 -10.45
C VAL A 45 47.11 29.00 -8.97
N ASN A 46 45.88 28.96 -8.48
CA ASN A 46 45.59 28.75 -7.06
C ASN A 46 45.43 27.25 -6.68
N ASN A 47 45.46 26.33 -7.65
CA ASN A 47 45.06 24.92 -7.48
C ASN A 47 43.67 24.75 -6.83
N ASP A 48 42.76 25.71 -7.03
CA ASP A 48 41.39 25.66 -6.54
C ASP A 48 40.43 25.52 -7.72
N LEU A 49 39.89 24.30 -7.92
CA LEU A 49 38.94 23.98 -8.98
C LEU A 49 37.48 24.25 -8.57
N ALA A 50 37.22 24.68 -7.33
CA ALA A 50 35.86 24.88 -6.84
C ALA A 50 35.01 25.85 -7.69
N PRO A 51 35.54 26.96 -8.25
CA PRO A 51 34.76 27.85 -9.12
C PRO A 51 34.32 27.19 -10.42
N LEU A 52 35.20 26.41 -11.06
CA LEU A 52 34.90 25.66 -12.29
C LEU A 52 33.89 24.54 -12.04
N LEU A 53 34.03 23.81 -10.93
CA LEU A 53 33.09 22.77 -10.55
C LEU A 53 31.71 23.36 -10.23
N ARG A 54 31.64 24.52 -9.57
CA ARG A 54 30.36 25.21 -9.35
C ARG A 54 29.71 25.61 -10.67
N MET A 55 30.45 26.16 -11.61
CA MET A 55 29.88 26.55 -12.91
C MET A 55 29.37 25.36 -13.75
N ILE A 56 30.03 24.19 -13.66
CA ILE A 56 29.63 22.99 -14.42
C ILE A 56 28.47 22.24 -13.74
N PHE A 57 28.47 22.17 -12.41
CA PHE A 57 27.53 21.33 -11.65
C PHE A 57 26.39 22.12 -10.98
N VAL A 58 26.48 23.45 -10.88
CA VAL A 58 25.36 24.29 -10.48
C VAL A 58 24.61 24.68 -11.74
N ASP A 59 23.60 23.87 -12.06
CA ASP A 59 22.68 24.15 -13.16
C ASP A 59 21.97 25.49 -12.86
N PRO A 60 22.13 26.54 -13.69
CA PRO A 60 21.53 27.85 -13.44
C PRO A 60 20.00 27.78 -13.36
N GLU A 61 19.38 26.74 -13.94
CA GLU A 61 17.96 26.46 -13.79
C GLU A 61 17.58 25.93 -12.41
N LEU A 62 18.39 25.05 -11.81
CA LEU A 62 18.17 24.55 -10.43
C LEU A 62 18.33 25.67 -9.40
N GLN A 63 19.21 26.64 -9.67
CA GLN A 63 19.38 27.80 -8.80
C GLN A 63 18.20 28.79 -8.89
N ARG A 64 17.60 28.97 -10.09
CA ARG A 64 16.34 29.72 -10.26
C ARG A 64 15.16 29.04 -9.58
N ILE A 65 15.11 27.71 -9.58
CA ILE A 65 14.07 26.94 -8.85
C ILE A 65 14.27 27.05 -7.33
N ALA A 66 15.52 27.03 -6.85
CA ALA A 66 15.84 27.20 -5.44
C ALA A 66 15.54 28.62 -4.91
N GLU A 67 15.78 29.66 -5.72
CA GLU A 67 15.50 31.06 -5.36
C GLU A 67 14.01 31.43 -5.57
N GLY A 68 13.31 30.79 -6.51
CA GLY A 68 11.87 30.96 -6.72
C GLY A 68 10.98 30.13 -5.77
N GLY A 69 11.51 29.06 -5.16
CA GLY A 69 10.76 28.12 -4.33
C GLY A 69 10.47 28.57 -2.89
N VAL A 70 11.13 29.62 -2.39
CA VAL A 70 10.94 30.09 -1.01
C VAL A 70 9.81 31.13 -0.89
N ALA A 71 9.37 31.74 -2.01
CA ALA A 71 8.31 32.75 -1.99
C ALA A 71 6.88 32.19 -2.10
N ALA A 72 6.70 30.88 -2.30
CA ALA A 72 5.38 30.28 -2.62
C ALA A 72 4.79 29.36 -1.54
N ILE A 73 5.40 29.27 -0.34
CA ILE A 73 4.95 28.30 0.69
C ILE A 73 3.99 28.91 1.74
N ASP A 74 3.81 30.24 1.80
CA ASP A 74 3.00 30.88 2.85
C ASP A 74 1.53 31.22 2.49
N THR A 75 1.00 30.72 1.36
CA THR A 75 -0.41 30.97 0.98
C THR A 75 -1.12 29.74 0.45
N LEU A 76 -1.30 28.72 1.28
CA LEU A 76 -2.33 27.70 1.07
C LEU A 76 -3.19 27.55 2.33
N THR A 77 -4.25 28.36 2.38
CA THR A 77 -5.46 28.11 3.17
C THR A 77 -6.21 26.89 2.61
N PRO A 78 -6.84 26.06 3.45
CA PRO A 78 -7.54 24.86 2.99
C PRO A 78 -8.87 25.25 2.32
N ALA A 79 -8.93 25.10 1.00
CA ALA A 79 -10.19 25.14 0.27
C ALA A 79 -10.98 23.86 0.56
N SER A 80 -12.15 24.05 1.16
CA SER A 80 -13.22 23.06 1.33
C SER A 80 -13.61 22.43 0.00
N VAL A 81 -13.38 21.12 -0.12
CA VAL A 81 -13.85 20.29 -1.24
C VAL A 81 -15.32 19.94 -1.00
N SER A 82 -16.20 20.59 -1.77
CA SER A 82 -17.62 20.23 -1.87
C SER A 82 -17.76 18.96 -2.71
N LEU A 83 -18.23 17.86 -2.12
CA LEU A 83 -18.63 16.67 -2.86
C LEU A 83 -19.98 16.91 -3.59
N PRO A 84 -20.15 16.42 -4.83
CA PRO A 84 -21.45 16.41 -5.50
C PRO A 84 -22.31 15.25 -4.96
N SER A 85 -23.45 15.61 -4.36
CA SER A 85 -24.51 14.70 -3.94
C SER A 85 -25.46 14.45 -5.10
N ASP A 86 -25.26 13.37 -5.86
CA ASP A 86 -26.25 12.85 -6.80
C ASP A 86 -26.33 11.32 -6.67
N LEU A 87 -27.33 10.84 -5.93
CA LEU A 87 -27.82 9.46 -5.97
C LEU A 87 -29.37 9.46 -5.92
N PRO A 88 -30.03 8.53 -6.64
CA PRO A 88 -31.46 8.57 -6.93
C PRO A 88 -32.34 8.05 -5.78
N PRO A 89 -33.67 8.34 -5.79
CA PRO A 89 -34.56 7.97 -4.70
C PRO A 89 -34.95 6.48 -4.81
N SER A 90 -34.57 5.69 -3.82
CA SER A 90 -35.13 4.34 -3.62
C SER A 90 -36.44 4.42 -2.86
N LEU A 91 -37.48 3.87 -3.50
CA LEU A 91 -38.80 3.61 -2.95
C LEU A 91 -38.75 2.54 -1.84
N SER A 92 -39.68 2.68 -0.90
CA SER A 92 -40.22 1.66 0.02
C SER A 92 -39.38 1.34 1.25
N GLU A 93 -39.89 1.63 2.45
CA GLU A 93 -40.54 0.61 3.26
C GLU A 93 -41.23 1.21 4.50
N THR A 94 -42.37 0.61 4.77
CA THR A 94 -43.39 0.91 5.79
C THR A 94 -42.84 0.95 7.22
N ASN A 95 -43.06 2.09 7.88
CA ASN A 95 -42.94 2.24 9.32
C ASN A 95 -43.99 1.40 10.07
N ALA A 96 -43.54 0.29 10.64
CA ALA A 96 -44.21 -0.38 11.73
C ALA A 96 -43.16 -0.93 12.72
N SER A 97 -42.76 -0.11 13.69
CA SER A 97 -42.25 -0.62 14.96
C SER A 97 -42.36 0.45 16.04
N SER A 98 -43.45 0.32 16.78
CA SER A 98 -43.54 0.62 18.20
C SER A 98 -42.41 -0.10 18.94
N ASN A 99 -41.49 0.66 19.53
CA ASN A 99 -40.63 0.13 20.59
C ASN A 99 -40.76 1.05 21.82
N SER A 100 -41.59 0.58 22.76
CA SER A 100 -41.71 1.11 24.10
C SER A 100 -40.51 0.67 24.93
N THR A 101 -39.64 1.62 25.22
CA THR A 101 -38.55 1.48 26.21
C THR A 101 -39.15 1.45 27.61
N GLY A 102 -39.68 0.29 28.01
CA GLY A 102 -40.11 0.00 29.37
C GLY A 102 -38.93 -0.54 30.17
N SER A 103 -38.14 0.36 30.73
CA SER A 103 -37.17 0.07 31.79
C SER A 103 -37.93 -0.43 33.02
N ASN A 104 -37.87 -1.73 33.29
CA ASN A 104 -38.19 -2.29 34.60
C ASN A 104 -36.96 -2.97 35.15
N THR A 105 -36.45 -2.32 36.18
CA THR A 105 -35.44 -2.78 37.13
C THR A 105 -35.88 -4.07 37.81
N ASP A 106 -34.90 -4.95 38.04
CA ASP A 106 -34.91 -6.00 39.06
C ASP A 106 -35.52 -5.52 40.39
N PRO A 107 -36.06 -6.45 41.17
CA PRO A 107 -35.33 -6.78 42.38
C PRO A 107 -35.14 -8.28 42.55
N THR A 108 -33.87 -8.67 42.59
CA THR A 108 -33.39 -9.82 43.32
C THR A 108 -33.66 -9.61 44.81
N THR A 109 -34.55 -10.41 45.40
CA THR A 109 -34.45 -10.76 46.82
C THR A 109 -34.75 -12.23 47.02
N SER A 110 -33.66 -12.91 47.36
CA SER A 110 -33.55 -14.17 48.07
C SER A 110 -34.65 -14.40 49.11
N SER A 111 -35.23 -15.61 49.08
CA SER A 111 -35.56 -16.35 50.30
C SER A 111 -35.60 -17.84 49.96
N ASP A 112 -34.45 -18.47 50.21
CA ASP A 112 -34.40 -19.85 50.68
C ASP A 112 -35.44 -20.08 51.78
N LYS A 113 -36.22 -21.16 51.66
CA LYS A 113 -36.53 -22.07 52.76
C LYS A 113 -37.36 -23.26 52.30
N SER A 114 -36.74 -24.43 52.47
CA SER A 114 -37.34 -25.67 52.99
C SER A 114 -38.26 -26.43 52.04
N GLU A 115 -37.84 -27.57 51.50
CA GLU A 115 -37.79 -28.89 52.16
C GLU A 115 -39.13 -29.40 52.72
N SER A 116 -39.33 -30.68 52.45
CA SER A 116 -40.26 -31.64 53.08
C SER A 116 -41.67 -31.68 52.48
N SER A 117 -42.07 -32.74 51.77
CA SER A 117 -42.30 -34.12 52.22
C SER A 117 -43.65 -34.31 52.91
N ILE A 118 -44.39 -35.31 52.41
CA ILE A 118 -45.32 -36.21 53.13
C ILE A 118 -46.78 -35.75 53.34
N ALA A 119 -47.66 -36.77 53.23
CA ALA A 119 -49.08 -36.90 53.61
C ALA A 119 -50.09 -36.32 52.59
N ASN A 120 -50.95 -37.10 51.92
CA ASN A 120 -51.73 -38.26 52.34
C ASN A 120 -52.43 -38.06 53.71
N LYS A 121 -53.55 -37.34 53.69
CA LYS A 121 -54.64 -37.30 54.68
C LYS A 121 -55.74 -36.45 54.03
N GLY A 122 -56.96 -36.94 53.82
CA GLY A 122 -57.85 -37.41 54.87
C GLY A 122 -58.83 -36.27 55.17
N GLY A 123 -60.07 -36.43 54.72
CA GLY A 123 -61.21 -35.56 55.04
C GLY A 123 -62.26 -35.66 53.92
N ASP A 124 -63.27 -36.51 53.95
CA ASP A 124 -64.03 -37.06 55.08
C ASP A 124 -64.42 -35.99 56.10
N ARG A 125 -65.53 -35.29 55.79
CA ARG A 125 -66.51 -34.79 56.76
C ARG A 125 -67.58 -33.99 56.02
N SER A 126 -68.82 -34.51 56.10
CA SER A 126 -69.93 -33.86 56.79
C SER A 126 -70.79 -33.00 55.87
N ASN A 127 -72.11 -33.02 55.93
CA ASN A 127 -73.02 -33.71 56.82
C ASN A 127 -74.43 -33.58 56.22
N ASN A 128 -75.21 -34.64 56.35
CA ASN A 128 -76.62 -34.62 56.74
C ASN A 128 -77.48 -33.42 56.31
N ARG A 129 -78.41 -33.68 55.36
CA ARG A 129 -79.82 -33.34 55.60
C ARG A 129 -80.77 -34.32 54.91
N ARG A 130 -80.80 -35.53 55.46
CA ARG A 130 -81.99 -36.38 55.46
C ARG A 130 -82.94 -35.89 56.56
N SER A 131 -84.16 -35.55 56.18
CA SER A 131 -85.39 -35.69 56.97
C SER A 131 -86.49 -35.88 55.91
N ARG A 132 -86.97 -37.08 55.55
CA ARG A 132 -87.55 -38.17 56.34
C ARG A 132 -88.65 -37.70 57.30
N LEU A 133 -89.87 -37.67 56.76
CA LEU A 133 -91.17 -37.98 57.35
C LEU A 133 -91.98 -38.47 56.12
N ASN A 134 -92.10 -39.78 55.80
CA ASN A 134 -92.86 -40.83 56.49
C ASN A 134 -94.08 -40.21 57.22
N ARG A 135 -95.33 -40.58 56.99
CA ARG A 135 -95.88 -41.94 57.00
C ARG A 135 -97.37 -41.90 56.68
N ALA A 136 -97.88 -42.98 56.11
CA ALA A 136 -99.26 -43.25 55.73
C ALA A 136 -100.27 -43.28 56.90
N SER A 137 -101.53 -42.92 56.58
CA SER A 137 -102.79 -43.60 56.97
C SER A 137 -103.95 -42.78 56.39
N ASN A 138 -104.62 -43.18 55.31
CA ASN A 138 -105.66 -44.21 55.16
C ASN A 138 -106.93 -44.01 56.00
N ALA A 139 -108.07 -44.19 55.33
CA ALA A 139 -109.48 -44.25 55.78
C ALA A 139 -110.18 -42.89 56.02
N SER A 140 -111.42 -42.64 55.60
CA SER A 140 -112.41 -43.41 54.84
C SER A 140 -113.67 -42.55 54.60
N LYS A 141 -114.41 -42.90 53.54
CA LYS A 141 -115.88 -42.77 53.40
C LYS A 141 -116.50 -41.36 53.47
N ALA A 142 -117.05 -40.91 52.35
CA ALA A 142 -118.50 -40.88 52.16
C ALA A 142 -118.85 -40.58 50.70
N SER A 143 -119.74 -41.40 50.18
CA SER A 143 -120.32 -41.42 48.85
C SER A 143 -121.23 -40.22 48.56
N SER A 144 -121.07 -39.62 47.38
CA SER A 144 -122.12 -38.87 46.69
C SER A 144 -121.93 -39.01 45.17
N PRO A 145 -123.01 -39.11 44.39
CA PRO A 145 -122.95 -39.49 42.98
C PRO A 145 -122.43 -38.33 42.12
N PRO A 146 -121.65 -38.60 41.05
CA PRO A 146 -121.03 -37.55 40.26
C PRO A 146 -122.07 -36.84 39.38
N SER A 147 -122.22 -35.53 39.56
CA SER A 147 -122.78 -34.67 38.53
C SER A 147 -121.79 -34.61 37.36
N THR A 148 -122.29 -34.69 36.14
CA THR A 148 -121.53 -34.78 34.87
C THR A 148 -120.44 -33.70 34.69
N GLN A 149 -120.56 -32.55 35.35
CA GLN A 149 -119.53 -31.49 35.36
C GLN A 149 -118.26 -31.88 36.14
N THR A 150 -118.37 -32.64 37.23
CA THR A 150 -117.20 -33.06 38.04
C THR A 150 -116.35 -34.11 37.31
N ALA A 151 -116.98 -34.97 36.50
CA ALA A 151 -116.27 -35.93 35.65
C ALA A 151 -115.53 -35.25 34.48
N GLN A 152 -116.13 -34.21 33.88
CA GLN A 152 -115.48 -33.40 32.83
C GLN A 152 -114.30 -32.59 33.38
N LEU A 153 -114.43 -31.99 34.56
CA LEU A 153 -113.32 -31.30 35.23
C LEU A 153 -112.19 -32.27 35.62
N ALA A 154 -112.51 -33.47 36.12
CA ALA A 154 -111.51 -34.49 36.42
C ALA A 154 -110.80 -35.02 35.15
N ALA A 155 -111.52 -35.14 34.02
CA ALA A 155 -110.94 -35.51 32.74
C ALA A 155 -110.01 -34.41 32.19
N LEU A 156 -110.43 -33.15 32.28
CA LEU A 156 -109.62 -31.99 31.88
C LEU A 156 -108.38 -31.83 32.77
N GLN A 157 -108.52 -32.04 34.08
CA GLN A 157 -107.40 -32.04 35.02
C GLN A 157 -106.40 -33.17 34.72
N ARG A 158 -106.86 -34.38 34.37
CA ARG A 158 -105.99 -35.46 33.92
C ARG A 158 -105.29 -35.12 32.60
N ALA A 159 -106.01 -34.56 31.62
CA ALA A 159 -105.43 -34.15 30.35
C ALA A 159 -104.36 -33.06 30.53
N LEU A 160 -104.62 -32.04 31.36
CA LEU A 160 -103.64 -31.01 31.69
C LEU A 160 -102.44 -31.57 32.45
N SER A 161 -102.64 -32.52 33.37
CA SER A 161 -101.53 -33.19 34.05
C SER A 161 -100.67 -34.02 33.10
N ALA A 162 -101.30 -34.72 32.14
CA ALA A 162 -100.59 -35.48 31.12
C ALA A 162 -99.80 -34.56 30.18
N ILE A 163 -100.39 -33.44 29.74
CA ILE A 163 -99.71 -32.42 28.93
C ILE A 163 -98.54 -31.82 29.73
N ALA A 164 -98.73 -31.49 31.01
CA ALA A 164 -97.66 -30.97 31.85
C ALA A 164 -96.51 -31.99 32.01
N THR A 165 -96.81 -33.27 32.22
CA THR A 165 -95.77 -34.31 32.28
C THR A 165 -95.07 -34.54 30.94
N ALA A 166 -95.80 -34.44 29.82
CA ALA A 166 -95.22 -34.55 28.49
C ALA A 166 -94.31 -33.34 28.17
N GLN A 167 -94.74 -32.13 28.52
CA GLN A 167 -93.94 -30.91 28.41
C GLN A 167 -92.71 -30.95 29.33
N GLU A 168 -92.83 -31.50 30.55
CA GLU A 168 -91.69 -31.67 31.44
C GLU A 168 -90.67 -32.67 30.86
N MET A 169 -91.14 -33.76 30.24
CA MET A 169 -90.27 -34.72 29.57
C MET A 169 -89.56 -34.13 28.35
N THR A 170 -90.26 -33.36 27.51
CA THR A 170 -89.62 -32.71 26.35
C THR A 170 -88.62 -31.64 26.79
N VAL A 171 -88.92 -30.84 27.82
CA VAL A 171 -87.97 -29.86 28.38
C VAL A 171 -86.74 -30.59 28.96
N ARG A 172 -86.92 -31.72 29.64
CA ARG A 172 -85.78 -32.53 30.13
C ARG A 172 -84.94 -33.10 28.99
N GLU A 173 -85.57 -33.64 27.95
CA GLU A 173 -84.85 -34.21 26.80
C GLU A 173 -84.10 -33.13 26.03
N VAL A 174 -84.75 -32.00 25.74
CA VAL A 174 -84.11 -30.86 25.07
C VAL A 174 -82.98 -30.29 25.92
N SER A 175 -83.19 -30.11 27.23
CA SER A 175 -82.12 -29.60 28.12
C SER A 175 -80.96 -30.59 28.26
N ALA A 176 -81.23 -31.90 28.33
CA ALA A 176 -80.18 -32.93 28.35
C ALA A 176 -79.39 -32.97 27.03
N HIS A 177 -80.09 -32.93 25.88
CA HIS A 177 -79.46 -32.90 24.57
C HIS A 177 -78.60 -31.65 24.38
N ARG A 178 -79.13 -30.46 24.71
CA ARG A 178 -78.36 -29.21 24.68
C ARG A 178 -77.19 -29.21 25.65
N ALA A 179 -77.34 -29.80 26.84
CA ALA A 179 -76.23 -29.96 27.77
C ALA A 179 -75.11 -30.84 27.17
N LEU A 180 -75.46 -31.92 26.47
CA LEU A 180 -74.49 -32.76 25.79
C LEU A 180 -73.78 -32.01 24.65
N GLU A 181 -74.50 -31.31 23.79
CA GLU A 181 -73.90 -30.47 22.73
C GLU A 181 -72.95 -29.42 23.33
N ILE A 182 -73.36 -28.73 24.40
CA ILE A 182 -72.50 -27.76 25.10
C ILE A 182 -71.26 -28.46 25.65
N THR A 183 -71.38 -29.62 26.29
CA THR A 183 -70.20 -30.35 26.80
C THR A 183 -69.27 -30.81 25.68
N GLN A 184 -69.81 -31.22 24.54
CA GLN A 184 -69.03 -31.57 23.37
C GLN A 184 -68.28 -30.34 22.82
N SER A 185 -68.97 -29.22 22.59
CA SER A 185 -68.34 -27.98 22.13
C SER A 185 -67.29 -27.45 23.11
N VAL A 186 -67.53 -27.54 24.43
CA VAL A 186 -66.52 -27.17 25.44
C VAL A 186 -65.31 -28.10 25.39
N SER A 187 -65.50 -29.40 25.14
CA SER A 187 -64.40 -30.35 24.98
C SER A 187 -63.58 -30.08 23.72
N GLU A 188 -64.24 -29.74 22.61
CA GLU A 188 -63.60 -29.34 21.34
C GLU A 188 -62.83 -28.03 21.49
N LEU A 189 -63.42 -27.01 22.13
CA LEU A 189 -62.75 -25.74 22.45
C LEU A 189 -61.52 -25.96 23.33
N ARG A 190 -61.59 -26.88 24.30
CA ARG A 190 -60.44 -27.27 25.12
C ARG A 190 -59.36 -27.96 24.28
N GLY A 191 -59.76 -28.83 23.37
CA GLY A 191 -58.87 -29.46 22.39
C GLY A 191 -58.16 -28.43 21.51
N MET A 192 -58.91 -27.48 20.95
CA MET A 192 -58.36 -26.37 20.16
C MET A 192 -57.43 -25.48 20.97
N THR A 193 -57.78 -25.15 22.21
CA THR A 193 -56.93 -24.35 23.11
C THR A 193 -55.60 -25.07 23.38
N ASN A 194 -55.64 -26.38 23.59
CA ASN A 194 -54.42 -27.18 23.75
C ASN A 194 -53.58 -27.20 22.46
N ALA A 195 -54.21 -27.37 21.29
CA ALA A 195 -53.51 -27.32 20.00
C ALA A 195 -52.87 -25.94 19.76
N VAL A 196 -53.57 -24.85 20.06
CA VAL A 196 -53.05 -23.48 19.99
C VAL A 196 -51.86 -23.29 20.95
N ASN A 197 -51.93 -23.83 22.16
CA ASN A 197 -50.82 -23.76 23.11
C ASN A 197 -49.59 -24.55 22.62
N VAL A 198 -49.78 -25.70 21.96
CA VAL A 198 -48.69 -26.46 21.33
C VAL A 198 -48.06 -25.68 20.19
N VAL A 199 -48.86 -25.08 19.31
CA VAL A 199 -48.37 -24.22 18.21
C VAL A 199 -47.64 -23.01 18.75
N ARG A 200 -48.18 -22.33 19.77
CA ARG A 200 -47.54 -21.17 20.41
C ARG A 200 -46.21 -21.54 21.04
N LYS A 201 -46.12 -22.68 21.74
CA LYS A 201 -44.87 -23.19 22.31
C LYS A 201 -43.85 -23.49 21.20
N GLY A 202 -44.27 -24.19 20.14
CA GLY A 202 -43.41 -24.47 18.99
C GLY A 202 -42.93 -23.22 18.27
N ALA A 203 -43.76 -22.17 18.19
CA ALA A 203 -43.36 -20.88 17.61
C ALA A 203 -42.32 -20.15 18.45
N ILE A 204 -42.45 -20.16 19.78
CA ILE A 204 -41.45 -19.57 20.70
C ILE A 204 -40.13 -20.33 20.61
N GLU A 205 -40.17 -21.66 20.71
CA GLU A 205 -38.98 -22.51 20.59
C GLU A 205 -38.30 -22.37 19.21
N GLY A 206 -39.09 -22.26 18.14
CA GLY A 206 -38.60 -21.99 16.79
C GLY A 206 -37.95 -20.61 16.65
N SER A 207 -38.55 -19.57 17.24
CA SER A 207 -37.98 -18.22 17.28
C SER A 207 -36.65 -18.19 18.04
N ASP A 208 -36.57 -18.86 19.20
CA ASP A 208 -35.34 -18.94 19.99
C ASP A 208 -34.24 -19.71 19.25
N ALA A 209 -34.59 -20.79 18.54
CA ALA A 209 -33.65 -21.53 17.72
C ALA A 209 -33.13 -20.67 16.55
N LEU A 210 -34.01 -19.93 15.86
CA LEU A 210 -33.63 -19.01 14.79
C LEU A 210 -32.75 -17.87 15.31
N ALA A 211 -33.04 -17.30 16.48
CA ALA A 211 -32.19 -16.29 17.11
C ALA A 211 -30.78 -16.85 17.42
N LYS A 212 -30.69 -18.07 17.95
CA LYS A 212 -29.39 -18.73 18.19
C LYS A 212 -28.61 -18.99 16.90
N VAL A 213 -29.27 -19.44 15.84
CA VAL A 213 -28.64 -19.62 14.52
C VAL A 213 -28.23 -18.29 13.92
N GLY A 214 -29.05 -17.25 14.04
CA GLY A 214 -28.75 -15.89 13.59
C GLY A 214 -27.51 -15.31 14.27
N ASN A 215 -27.38 -15.49 15.59
CA ASN A 215 -26.21 -15.05 16.35
C ASN A 215 -24.94 -15.82 15.94
N ARG A 216 -25.03 -17.14 15.73
CA ARG A 216 -23.90 -17.94 15.23
C ARG A 216 -23.51 -17.54 13.80
N LEU A 217 -24.50 -17.23 12.97
CA LEU A 217 -24.25 -16.78 11.60
C LEU A 217 -23.57 -15.41 11.60
N SER A 218 -24.03 -14.46 12.42
CA SER A 218 -23.39 -13.14 12.53
C SER A 218 -21.97 -13.23 13.07
N GLU A 219 -21.71 -14.09 14.06
CA GLU A 219 -20.36 -14.42 14.53
C GLU A 219 -19.49 -15.00 13.40
N SER A 220 -20.02 -15.94 12.62
CA SER A 220 -19.28 -16.54 11.49
C SER A 220 -19.02 -15.54 10.34
N LEU A 221 -19.94 -14.60 10.09
CA LEU A 221 -19.77 -13.55 9.10
C LEU A 221 -18.70 -12.54 9.53
N ASN A 222 -18.63 -12.23 10.83
CA ASN A 222 -17.55 -11.41 11.38
C ASN A 222 -16.18 -12.10 11.22
N VAL A 223 -16.10 -13.40 11.53
CA VAL A 223 -14.87 -14.19 11.30
C VAL A 223 -14.49 -14.20 9.81
N LEU A 224 -15.46 -14.34 8.90
CA LEU A 224 -15.20 -14.30 7.46
C LEU A 224 -14.70 -12.92 7.00
N ALA A 225 -15.26 -11.84 7.55
CA ALA A 225 -14.80 -10.48 7.30
C ALA A 225 -13.35 -10.29 7.80
N ASP A 226 -12.98 -10.86 8.94
CA ASP A 226 -11.62 -10.80 9.45
C ASP A 226 -10.64 -11.63 8.62
N VAL A 227 -11.06 -12.81 8.13
CA VAL A 227 -10.24 -13.63 7.22
C VAL A 227 -10.02 -12.93 5.88
N THR A 228 -11.02 -12.25 5.33
CA THR A 228 -10.86 -11.50 4.06
C THR A 228 -9.93 -10.30 4.22
N ARG A 229 -9.99 -9.59 5.35
CA ARG A 229 -9.01 -8.55 5.72
C ARG A 229 -7.61 -9.14 5.90
N LEU A 230 -7.47 -10.28 6.58
CA LEU A 230 -6.18 -10.94 6.73
C LEU A 230 -5.60 -11.32 5.35
N ARG A 231 -6.43 -11.83 4.43
CA ARG A 231 -6.01 -12.16 3.07
C ARG A 231 -5.53 -10.93 2.30
N SER A 232 -6.18 -9.79 2.41
CA SER A 232 -5.72 -8.56 1.74
C SER A 232 -4.41 -8.05 2.32
N HIS A 233 -4.22 -8.10 3.65
CA HIS A 233 -2.95 -7.77 4.29
C HIS A 233 -1.81 -8.72 3.89
N VAL A 234 -2.08 -10.03 3.79
CA VAL A 234 -1.08 -11.02 3.33
C VAL A 234 -0.72 -10.78 1.86
N ALA A 235 -1.69 -10.44 1.00
CA ALA A 235 -1.42 -10.11 -0.39
C ALA A 235 -0.56 -8.82 -0.51
N ALA A 236 -0.86 -7.79 0.27
CA ALA A 236 -0.06 -6.56 0.33
C ALA A 236 1.36 -6.83 0.85
N ALA A 237 1.50 -7.65 1.90
CA ALA A 237 2.80 -8.06 2.43
C ALA A 237 3.62 -8.84 1.41
N ARG A 238 3.00 -9.76 0.67
CA ARG A 238 3.65 -10.48 -0.44
C ARG A 238 4.13 -9.51 -1.52
N GLY A 239 3.28 -8.57 -1.95
CA GLY A 239 3.67 -7.54 -2.90
C GLY A 239 4.85 -6.69 -2.41
N GLY A 240 4.86 -6.31 -1.13
CA GLY A 240 5.98 -5.61 -0.50
C GLY A 240 7.28 -6.42 -0.49
N VAL A 241 7.22 -7.73 -0.21
CA VAL A 241 8.38 -8.62 -0.25
C VAL A 241 8.92 -8.79 -1.67
N ASP A 242 8.04 -8.92 -2.67
CA ASP A 242 8.46 -9.04 -4.07
C ASP A 242 9.12 -7.75 -4.57
N LEU A 243 8.60 -6.57 -4.19
CA LEU A 243 9.24 -5.28 -4.44
C LEU A 243 10.61 -5.16 -3.75
N LEU A 244 10.71 -5.59 -2.48
CA LEU A 244 11.96 -5.57 -1.74
C LEU A 244 13.04 -6.44 -2.42
N ARG A 245 12.68 -7.65 -2.88
CA ARG A 245 13.58 -8.50 -3.66
C ARG A 245 14.01 -7.82 -4.95
N GLN A 246 13.10 -7.13 -5.62
CA GLN A 246 13.43 -6.40 -6.84
C GLN A 246 14.43 -5.26 -6.56
N VAL A 247 14.25 -4.49 -5.49
CA VAL A 247 15.21 -3.46 -5.07
C VAL A 247 16.57 -4.07 -4.75
N ILE A 248 16.62 -5.15 -3.98
CA ILE A 248 17.89 -5.84 -3.66
C ILE A 248 18.60 -6.31 -4.94
N SER A 249 17.87 -6.89 -5.90
CA SER A 249 18.45 -7.32 -7.17
C SER A 249 19.00 -6.16 -8.01
N GLN A 250 18.35 -4.99 -7.96
CA GLN A 250 18.84 -3.79 -8.62
C GLN A 250 20.06 -3.20 -7.93
N LEU A 251 20.09 -3.16 -6.59
CA LEU A 251 21.26 -2.73 -5.83
C LEU A 251 22.46 -3.65 -6.10
N GLN A 252 22.24 -4.95 -6.28
CA GLN A 252 23.28 -5.87 -6.74
C GLN A 252 23.76 -5.51 -8.15
N SER A 253 22.85 -5.20 -9.09
CA SER A 253 23.28 -4.75 -10.43
C SER A 253 24.05 -3.42 -10.41
N VAL A 254 23.72 -2.50 -9.49
CA VAL A 254 24.48 -1.26 -9.27
C VAL A 254 25.88 -1.60 -8.79
N ALA A 255 26.02 -2.49 -7.81
CA ALA A 255 27.31 -2.95 -7.33
C ALA A 255 28.15 -3.60 -8.47
N ASP A 256 27.54 -4.43 -9.31
CA ASP A 256 28.22 -5.02 -10.47
C ASP A 256 28.68 -3.97 -11.49
N LEU A 257 27.85 -2.95 -11.78
CA LEU A 257 28.23 -1.84 -12.66
C LEU A 257 29.39 -1.02 -12.09
N MET A 258 29.43 -0.83 -10.77
CA MET A 258 30.51 -0.14 -10.08
C MET A 258 31.82 -0.92 -10.12
N PHE A 259 31.82 -2.17 -9.65
CA PHE A 259 33.05 -2.93 -9.43
C PHE A 259 33.57 -3.63 -10.69
N ASN A 260 32.69 -4.20 -11.51
CA ASN A 260 33.12 -5.01 -12.66
C ASN A 260 33.27 -4.17 -13.93
N LYS A 261 32.34 -3.24 -14.19
CA LYS A 261 32.29 -2.48 -15.45
C LYS A 261 32.86 -1.07 -15.37
N LYS A 262 33.09 -0.54 -14.16
CA LYS A 262 33.53 0.86 -13.92
C LYS A 262 32.62 1.91 -14.58
N GLN A 263 31.33 1.58 -14.77
CA GLN A 263 30.33 2.47 -15.40
C GLN A 263 29.60 3.28 -14.34
N LEU A 264 30.29 4.23 -13.73
CA LEU A 264 29.80 5.01 -12.57
C LEU A 264 28.52 5.79 -12.85
N PHE A 265 28.43 6.43 -14.03
CA PHE A 265 27.26 7.22 -14.40
C PHE A 265 26.00 6.35 -14.50
N GLN A 266 26.11 5.18 -15.13
CA GLN A 266 24.99 4.24 -15.25
C GLN A 266 24.60 3.65 -13.88
N ALA A 267 25.59 3.35 -13.04
CA ALA A 267 25.35 2.89 -11.67
C ALA A 267 24.59 3.95 -10.85
N HIS A 268 24.99 5.22 -10.94
CA HIS A 268 24.31 6.33 -10.27
C HIS A 268 22.88 6.54 -10.78
N GLN A 269 22.69 6.53 -12.10
CA GLN A 269 21.36 6.69 -12.71
C GLN A 269 20.41 5.55 -12.31
N LEU A 270 20.90 4.31 -12.29
CA LEU A 270 20.11 3.15 -11.85
C LEU A 270 19.76 3.26 -10.35
N LEU A 271 20.69 3.77 -9.52
CA LEU A 271 20.45 4.02 -8.10
C LEU A 271 19.36 5.07 -7.88
N GLU A 272 19.43 6.21 -8.58
CA GLU A 272 18.42 7.27 -8.52
C GLU A 272 17.05 6.79 -9.01
N ASN A 273 17.01 6.00 -10.10
CA ASN A 273 15.76 5.40 -10.57
C ASN A 273 15.17 4.43 -9.53
N THR A 274 16.01 3.60 -8.90
CA THR A 274 15.58 2.67 -7.83
C THR A 274 15.04 3.44 -6.63
N ARG A 275 15.68 4.57 -6.29
CA ARG A 275 15.26 5.47 -5.21
C ARG A 275 13.90 6.11 -5.47
N ARG A 276 13.67 6.64 -6.67
CA ARG A 276 12.41 7.33 -7.00
C ARG A 276 11.27 6.36 -7.27
N GLU A 277 11.51 5.28 -8.00
CA GLU A 277 10.43 4.42 -8.48
C GLU A 277 10.02 3.34 -7.48
N LYS A 278 10.94 2.86 -6.64
CA LYS A 278 10.70 1.62 -5.87
C LYS A 278 10.78 1.77 -4.36
N LEU A 279 11.61 2.68 -3.87
CA LEU A 279 11.68 2.93 -2.43
C LEU A 279 10.40 3.60 -1.90
N ASP A 280 9.83 4.55 -2.66
CA ASP A 280 8.60 5.25 -2.25
C ASP A 280 7.39 4.29 -2.09
N PRO A 281 7.08 3.38 -3.04
CA PRO A 281 6.03 2.38 -2.84
C PRO A 281 6.29 1.45 -1.65
N ILE A 282 7.55 1.04 -1.42
CA ILE A 282 7.90 0.20 -0.26
C ILE A 282 7.61 0.96 1.03
N PHE A 283 7.97 2.24 1.12
CA PHE A 283 7.67 3.04 2.31
C PHE A 283 6.17 3.27 2.50
N GLN A 284 5.39 3.40 1.43
CA GLN A 284 3.94 3.47 1.53
C GLN A 284 3.36 2.15 2.08
N ILE A 285 3.80 0.99 1.57
CA ILE A 285 3.33 -0.32 2.07
C ILE A 285 3.72 -0.54 3.54
N LEU A 286 4.94 -0.18 3.93
CA LEU A 286 5.39 -0.28 5.33
C LEU A 286 4.63 0.70 6.24
N SER A 287 4.28 1.89 5.76
CA SER A 287 3.48 2.86 6.53
C SER A 287 2.05 2.37 6.71
N LEU A 288 1.42 1.84 5.66
CA LEU A 288 0.09 1.22 5.75
C LEU A 288 0.08 0.01 6.71
N ALA A 289 1.16 -0.76 6.76
CA ALA A 289 1.29 -1.86 7.71
C ALA A 289 1.39 -1.36 9.17
N LEU A 290 2.11 -0.26 9.40
CA LEU A 290 2.19 0.39 10.71
C LEU A 290 0.84 0.96 11.15
N ASP A 291 0.11 1.60 10.23
CA ASP A 291 -1.22 2.19 10.50
C ASP A 291 -2.26 1.11 10.78
N ALA A 292 -2.22 0.00 10.03
CA ALA A 292 -3.09 -1.16 10.28
C ALA A 292 -2.80 -1.79 11.66
N GLU A 293 -1.53 -1.85 12.07
CA GLU A 293 -1.15 -2.36 13.38
C GLU A 293 -1.61 -1.43 14.50
N ALA A 294 -1.52 -0.10 14.31
CA ALA A 294 -2.04 0.90 15.24
C ALA A 294 -3.57 0.80 15.40
N ALA A 295 -4.30 0.72 14.29
CA ALA A 295 -5.76 0.56 14.32
C ALA A 295 -6.20 -0.74 15.01
N SER A 296 -5.41 -1.82 14.88
CA SER A 296 -5.65 -3.09 15.60
C SER A 296 -5.44 -2.98 17.11
N LEU A 297 -4.63 -2.03 17.56
CA LEU A 297 -4.33 -1.82 18.97
C LEU A 297 -5.44 -1.00 19.63
N GLU A 298 -5.98 -0.01 18.93
CA GLU A 298 -7.12 0.81 19.40
C GLU A 298 -8.39 -0.04 19.58
N ARG A 299 -8.74 -0.88 18.60
CA ARG A 299 -9.93 -1.76 18.71
C ARG A 299 -9.88 -2.70 19.91
N ASN A 300 -8.70 -3.27 20.19
CA ASN A 300 -8.53 -4.18 21.33
C ASN A 300 -8.70 -3.46 22.67
N ASN A 301 -8.35 -2.18 22.75
CA ASN A 301 -8.49 -1.40 23.98
C ASN A 301 -9.96 -1.05 24.27
N ASP A 302 -10.77 -0.79 23.23
CA ASP A 302 -12.20 -0.53 23.38
C ASP A 302 -12.98 -1.80 23.76
N GLU A 303 -12.66 -2.95 23.16
CA GLU A 303 -13.31 -4.22 23.51
C GLU A 303 -12.94 -4.71 24.93
N GLY A 304 -11.70 -4.43 25.37
CA GLY A 304 -11.20 -4.79 26.70
C GLY A 304 -11.95 -4.11 27.86
N ARG A 305 -12.56 -2.94 27.63
CA ARG A 305 -13.36 -2.25 28.67
C ARG A 305 -14.71 -2.91 28.94
N HIS A 306 -15.27 -3.66 27.98
CA HIS A 306 -16.59 -4.27 28.11
C HIS A 306 -16.58 -5.77 28.44
N ARG A 307 -15.43 -6.46 28.40
CA ARG A 307 -15.33 -7.91 28.64
C ARG A 307 -14.36 -8.26 29.77
N MET A 308 -14.71 -7.88 31.00
CA MET A 308 -13.92 -8.14 32.22
C MET A 308 -13.94 -9.61 32.75
N SER A 309 -14.45 -10.62 32.03
CA SER A 309 -14.76 -11.93 32.67
C SER A 309 -14.19 -13.21 32.03
N HIS A 310 -13.58 -13.20 30.84
CA HIS A 310 -13.08 -14.45 30.26
C HIS A 310 -11.58 -14.42 29.90
N HIS A 311 -10.81 -15.15 30.71
CA HIS A 311 -9.42 -15.55 30.49
C HIS A 311 -9.27 -16.30 29.16
N HIS A 312 -9.09 -15.55 28.06
CA HIS A 312 -8.49 -16.09 26.85
C HIS A 312 -7.13 -15.42 26.65
N HIS A 313 -6.11 -16.25 26.41
CA HIS A 313 -4.74 -15.87 26.12
C HIS A 313 -4.72 -14.92 24.91
N HIS A 314 -4.83 -13.62 25.15
CA HIS A 314 -4.61 -12.63 24.12
C HIS A 314 -3.11 -12.62 23.77
N PRO A 315 -2.76 -12.63 22.46
CA PRO A 315 -1.37 -12.47 22.05
C PRO A 315 -0.82 -11.19 22.68
N SER A 316 0.32 -11.32 23.38
CA SER A 316 0.87 -10.25 24.20
C SER A 316 1.06 -8.98 23.36
N THR A 317 0.62 -7.84 23.90
CA THR A 317 0.85 -6.50 23.34
C THR A 317 2.34 -6.26 23.03
N GLU A 318 3.22 -6.93 23.77
CA GLU A 318 4.67 -6.98 23.56
C GLU A 318 5.06 -7.50 22.16
N SER A 319 4.34 -8.48 21.59
CA SER A 319 4.63 -9.00 20.25
C SER A 319 4.31 -7.99 19.14
N LYS A 320 3.30 -7.13 19.33
CA LYS A 320 2.93 -6.10 18.34
C LYS A 320 3.95 -4.96 18.34
N GLU A 321 4.32 -4.50 19.52
CA GLU A 321 5.34 -3.45 19.67
C GLU A 321 6.71 -3.90 19.12
N LYS A 322 7.09 -5.16 19.35
CA LYS A 322 8.31 -5.74 18.75
C LYS A 322 8.24 -5.74 17.21
N ARG A 323 7.08 -6.04 16.63
CA ARG A 323 6.87 -6.01 15.17
C ARG A 323 6.99 -4.58 14.64
N ARG A 324 6.33 -3.61 15.27
CA ARG A 324 6.44 -2.18 14.92
C ARG A 324 7.89 -1.71 14.88
N ARG A 325 8.68 -2.05 15.91
CA ARG A 325 10.12 -1.74 15.95
C ARG A 325 10.88 -2.41 14.81
N SER A 326 10.64 -3.69 14.55
CA SER A 326 11.30 -4.39 13.43
C SER A 326 10.99 -3.77 12.05
N ILE A 327 9.79 -3.22 11.87
CA ILE A 327 9.41 -2.53 10.62
C ILE A 327 10.16 -1.20 10.49
N LEU A 328 10.27 -0.43 11.58
CA LEU A 328 11.03 0.80 11.61
C LEU A 328 12.53 0.55 11.40
N ASP A 329 13.07 -0.50 12.03
CA ASP A 329 14.46 -0.91 11.85
C ASP A 329 14.74 -1.30 10.40
N LEU A 330 13.85 -2.09 9.77
CA LEU A 330 13.96 -2.44 8.35
C LEU A 330 13.94 -1.21 7.45
N ARG A 331 13.02 -0.27 7.72
CA ARG A 331 12.94 1.00 6.99
C ARG A 331 14.25 1.78 7.12
N GLN A 332 14.79 1.90 8.32
CA GLN A 332 16.02 2.62 8.59
C GLN A 332 17.24 1.94 7.95
N GLN A 333 17.30 0.61 7.98
CA GLN A 333 18.35 -0.17 7.32
C GLN A 333 18.31 0.01 5.79
N LEU A 334 17.13 -0.02 5.18
CA LEU A 334 16.99 0.19 3.73
C LEU A 334 17.44 1.58 3.30
N VAL A 335 17.01 2.61 4.04
CA VAL A 335 17.46 3.98 3.81
C VAL A 335 18.98 4.07 3.98
N GLY A 336 19.52 3.49 5.06
CA GLY A 336 20.95 3.49 5.35
C GLY A 336 21.79 2.79 4.28
N LEU A 337 21.30 1.68 3.72
CA LEU A 337 21.99 0.97 2.64
C LEU A 337 22.01 1.78 1.35
N VAL A 338 20.89 2.40 0.98
CA VAL A 338 20.82 3.22 -0.24
C VAL A 338 21.66 4.50 -0.11
N THR A 339 21.65 5.15 1.06
CA THR A 339 22.50 6.33 1.29
C THR A 339 23.97 5.95 1.36
N ALA A 340 24.33 4.84 2.00
CA ALA A 340 25.71 4.33 2.02
C ALA A 340 26.20 4.01 0.60
N LEU A 341 25.38 3.33 -0.21
CA LEU A 341 25.73 3.03 -1.60
C LEU A 341 25.86 4.31 -2.44
N GLY A 342 24.99 5.29 -2.24
CA GLY A 342 25.10 6.62 -2.87
C GLY A 342 26.43 7.29 -2.53
N SER A 343 26.78 7.35 -1.23
CA SER A 343 28.04 7.93 -0.78
C SER A 343 29.27 7.17 -1.32
N ALA A 344 29.18 5.86 -1.49
CA ALA A 344 30.25 5.05 -2.07
C ALA A 344 30.44 5.34 -3.57
N VAL A 345 29.34 5.51 -4.32
CA VAL A 345 29.38 5.92 -5.74
C VAL A 345 30.02 7.30 -5.88
N GLU A 346 29.63 8.26 -5.04
CA GLU A 346 30.18 9.62 -5.03
C GLU A 346 31.68 9.60 -4.69
N TYR A 347 32.07 8.88 -3.65
CA TYR A 347 33.48 8.75 -3.27
C TYR A 347 34.33 8.17 -4.41
N LEU A 348 33.84 7.11 -5.06
CA LEU A 348 34.55 6.46 -6.15
C LEU A 348 34.60 7.31 -7.44
N ALA A 349 33.56 8.12 -7.68
CA ALA A 349 33.58 9.11 -8.75
C ALA A 349 34.62 10.21 -8.50
N ILE A 350 34.68 10.73 -7.26
CA ILE A 350 35.68 11.73 -6.85
C ILE A 350 37.10 11.15 -6.96
N SER A 351 37.30 9.90 -6.56
CA SER A 351 38.63 9.26 -6.65
C SER A 351 39.08 9.06 -8.10
N HIS A 352 38.21 8.55 -8.99
CA HIS A 352 38.53 8.41 -10.41
C HIS A 352 38.78 9.76 -11.08
N LEU A 353 38.02 10.80 -10.73
CA LEU A 353 38.23 12.15 -11.23
C LEU A 353 39.59 12.70 -10.77
N LYS A 354 39.97 12.48 -9.51
CA LYS A 354 41.28 12.85 -8.99
C LYS A 354 42.42 12.13 -9.72
N GLU A 355 42.29 10.81 -9.95
CA GLU A 355 43.26 10.03 -10.72
C GLU A 355 43.40 10.55 -12.16
N TRP A 356 42.28 10.85 -12.80
CA TRP A 356 42.27 11.44 -14.15
C TRP A 356 42.96 12.81 -14.17
N PHE A 357 42.69 13.70 -13.21
CA PHE A 357 43.37 14.99 -13.10
C PHE A 357 44.88 14.84 -12.91
N VAL A 358 45.33 13.88 -12.09
CA VAL A 358 46.76 13.58 -11.93
C VAL A 358 47.37 13.09 -13.24
N ALA A 359 46.69 12.21 -13.98
CA ALA A 359 47.14 11.73 -15.29
C ALA A 359 47.20 12.86 -16.34
N VAL A 360 46.18 13.72 -16.40
CA VAL A 360 46.16 14.89 -17.28
C VAL A 360 47.27 15.88 -16.93
N ARG A 361 47.50 16.15 -15.64
CA ARG A 361 48.60 17.01 -15.18
C ARG A 361 49.96 16.43 -15.57
N ALA A 362 50.15 15.12 -15.43
CA ALA A 362 51.38 14.45 -15.86
C ALA A 362 51.57 14.56 -17.38
N ALA A 363 50.53 14.30 -18.18
CA ALA A 363 50.56 14.43 -19.64
C ALA A 363 50.84 15.87 -20.09
N ALA A 364 50.18 16.86 -19.47
CA ALA A 364 50.41 18.28 -19.72
C ALA A 364 51.85 18.69 -19.39
N GLY A 365 52.42 18.14 -18.30
CA GLY A 365 53.83 18.34 -17.96
C GLY A 365 54.78 17.80 -19.04
N VAL A 366 54.49 16.63 -19.60
CA VAL A 366 55.28 16.05 -20.71
C VAL A 366 55.18 16.91 -21.97
N VAL A 367 53.99 17.39 -22.32
CA VAL A 367 53.79 18.30 -23.46
C VAL A 367 54.50 19.62 -23.24
N GLY A 368 54.40 20.20 -22.05
CA GLY A 368 55.10 21.43 -21.66
C GLY A 368 56.62 21.28 -21.75
N LEU A 369 57.19 20.20 -21.20
CA LEU A 369 58.62 19.90 -21.33
C LEU A 369 59.05 19.71 -22.79
N ARG A 370 58.21 19.11 -23.63
CA ARG A 370 58.48 18.99 -25.07
C ARG A 370 58.49 20.36 -25.74
N ALA A 371 57.55 21.24 -25.42
CA ALA A 371 57.52 22.61 -25.94
C ALA A 371 58.73 23.44 -25.47
N VAL A 372 59.14 23.32 -24.20
CA VAL A 372 60.35 23.96 -23.66
C VAL A 372 61.60 23.44 -24.39
N ARG A 373 61.74 22.13 -24.58
CA ARG A 373 62.85 21.56 -25.37
C ARG A 373 62.84 22.08 -26.82
N GLN A 374 61.69 22.11 -27.48
CA GLN A 374 61.58 22.64 -28.84
C GLN A 374 61.93 24.12 -28.93
N SER A 375 61.51 24.94 -27.97
CA SER A 375 61.88 26.36 -27.92
C SER A 375 63.36 26.59 -27.60
N ALA A 376 63.96 25.77 -26.73
CA ALA A 376 65.40 25.80 -26.46
C ALA A 376 66.21 25.43 -27.71
N ILE A 377 65.80 24.39 -28.43
CA ILE A 377 66.40 24.00 -29.72
C ILE A 377 66.28 25.16 -30.73
N ARG A 378 65.11 25.79 -30.86
CA ARG A 378 64.93 26.95 -31.75
C ARG A 378 65.82 28.13 -31.39
N ARG A 379 65.94 28.47 -30.10
CA ARG A 379 66.83 29.55 -29.64
C ARG A 379 68.29 29.24 -29.94
N GLN A 380 68.72 27.99 -29.78
CA GLN A 380 70.07 27.57 -30.13
C GLN A 380 70.31 27.72 -31.64
N LEU A 381 69.36 27.28 -32.46
CA LEU A 381 69.41 27.46 -33.92
C LEU A 381 69.51 28.94 -34.31
N ASP A 382 68.74 29.83 -33.67
CA ASP A 382 68.78 31.27 -33.94
C ASP A 382 70.14 31.90 -33.56
N LEU A 383 70.74 31.47 -32.44
CA LEU A 383 72.06 31.93 -32.01
C LEU A 383 73.16 31.49 -32.99
N ASP A 384 73.11 30.24 -33.44
CA ASP A 384 74.10 29.71 -34.38
C ASP A 384 73.94 30.30 -35.78
N LEU A 385 72.71 30.54 -36.25
CA LEU A 385 72.45 31.37 -37.44
C LEU A 385 72.98 32.80 -37.28
N GLY A 386 72.86 33.38 -36.09
CA GLY A 386 73.44 34.68 -35.77
C GLY A 386 74.97 34.70 -35.93
N LYS A 387 75.65 33.68 -35.42
CA LYS A 387 77.12 33.50 -35.59
C LYS A 387 77.50 33.31 -37.06
N GLU A 388 76.75 32.51 -37.82
CA GLU A 388 76.99 32.37 -39.27
C GLU A 388 76.87 33.71 -39.99
N ARG A 389 75.82 34.49 -39.70
CA ARG A 389 75.63 35.82 -40.31
C ARG A 389 76.78 36.77 -39.96
N GLN A 390 77.27 36.74 -38.72
CA GLN A 390 78.43 37.53 -38.30
C GLN A 390 79.71 37.10 -39.01
N LEU A 391 79.96 35.80 -39.15
CA LEU A 391 81.12 35.24 -39.85
C LEU A 391 81.08 35.63 -41.34
N VAL A 392 79.92 35.50 -41.99
CA VAL A 392 79.72 35.95 -43.38
C VAL A 392 79.93 37.45 -43.52
N ALA A 393 79.39 38.25 -42.61
CA ALA A 393 79.59 39.70 -42.62
C ALA A 393 81.07 40.07 -42.46
N ALA A 394 81.81 39.39 -41.57
CA ALA A 394 83.25 39.58 -41.40
C ALA A 394 84.02 39.23 -42.69
N MET A 395 83.73 38.08 -43.31
CA MET A 395 84.38 37.68 -44.56
C MET A 395 84.07 38.63 -45.73
N LEU A 396 82.85 39.17 -45.79
CA LEU A 396 82.48 40.18 -46.79
C LEU A 396 83.22 41.51 -46.57
N LEU A 397 83.43 41.92 -45.32
CA LEU A 397 84.24 43.10 -44.97
C LEU A 397 85.71 42.91 -45.35
N GLU A 398 86.23 41.69 -45.24
CA GLU A 398 87.58 41.31 -45.70
C GLU A 398 87.70 41.17 -47.22
N LYS A 399 86.61 41.41 -47.98
CA LYS A 399 86.53 41.30 -49.45
C LYS A 399 86.91 39.93 -50.00
N LEU A 400 86.65 38.86 -49.24
CA LEU A 400 86.85 37.50 -49.72
C LEU A 400 85.90 37.18 -50.89
N GLU A 401 86.38 36.37 -51.84
CA GLU A 401 85.56 35.91 -52.97
C GLU A 401 84.35 35.11 -52.49
N SER A 402 83.21 35.25 -53.19
CA SER A 402 81.95 34.58 -52.85
C SER A 402 82.05 33.05 -52.82
N SER A 403 82.99 32.47 -53.58
CA SER A 403 83.31 31.05 -53.59
C SER A 403 83.87 30.57 -52.24
N SER A 404 84.79 31.34 -51.64
CA SER A 404 85.38 31.06 -50.34
C SER A 404 84.36 31.18 -49.22
N ILE A 405 83.49 32.19 -49.28
CA ILE A 405 82.38 32.40 -48.34
C ILE A 405 81.40 31.21 -48.37
N ALA A 406 81.03 30.74 -49.57
CA ALA A 406 80.16 29.58 -49.74
C ALA A 406 80.80 28.30 -49.19
N GLN A 407 82.11 28.11 -49.41
CA GLN A 407 82.82 26.94 -48.90
C GLN A 407 82.94 26.98 -47.37
N ALA A 408 83.24 28.14 -46.77
CA ALA A 408 83.28 28.33 -45.33
C ALA A 408 81.90 28.14 -44.67
N LEU A 409 80.83 28.55 -45.33
CA LEU A 409 79.46 28.27 -44.90
C LEU A 409 79.13 26.77 -44.99
N LEU A 410 79.56 26.08 -46.05
CA LEU A 410 79.34 24.64 -46.19
C LEU A 410 80.11 23.81 -45.15
N THR A 411 81.26 24.30 -44.70
CA THR A 411 82.06 23.66 -43.66
C THR A 411 81.68 24.10 -42.25
N SER A 412 80.77 25.07 -42.07
CA SER A 412 80.35 25.54 -40.76
C SER A 412 79.81 24.37 -39.92
N GLU A 413 80.19 24.34 -38.64
CA GLU A 413 79.74 23.28 -37.72
C GLU A 413 78.20 23.22 -37.65
N PHE A 414 77.55 24.37 -37.70
CA PHE A 414 76.09 24.50 -37.73
C PHE A 414 75.44 23.80 -38.93
N ARG A 415 75.96 23.96 -40.15
CA ARG A 415 75.41 23.31 -41.36
C ARG A 415 75.66 21.81 -41.37
N GLN A 416 76.78 21.38 -40.79
CA GLN A 416 77.05 19.95 -40.61
C GLN A 416 76.11 19.32 -39.58
N GLU A 417 75.77 20.05 -38.52
CA GLU A 417 74.85 19.60 -37.48
C GLU A 417 73.40 19.54 -37.99
N ILE A 418 72.94 20.54 -38.75
CA ILE A 418 71.63 20.46 -39.44
C ILE A 418 71.56 19.27 -40.39
N ARG A 419 72.64 18.96 -41.14
CA ARG A 419 72.67 17.79 -42.03
C ARG A 419 72.60 16.48 -41.26
N ARG A 420 73.14 16.42 -40.04
CA ARG A 420 73.02 15.25 -39.15
C ARG A 420 71.59 15.11 -38.62
N ASP A 421 70.94 16.22 -38.27
CA ASP A 421 69.57 16.22 -37.73
C ASP A 421 68.47 16.06 -38.79
N THR A 422 68.72 16.46 -40.04
CA THR A 422 67.81 16.29 -41.18
C THR A 422 67.99 14.96 -41.90
N ALA A 423 69.03 14.19 -41.54
CA ALA A 423 69.08 12.79 -41.92
C ALA A 423 67.84 12.11 -41.32
N PRO A 424 67.02 11.41 -42.12
CA PRO A 424 65.84 10.73 -41.60
C PRO A 424 66.28 9.88 -40.40
N PRO A 425 65.55 9.95 -39.26
CA PRO A 425 65.93 9.17 -38.10
C PRO A 425 66.11 7.74 -38.60
N PHE A 426 67.33 7.20 -38.46
CA PHE A 426 67.60 5.80 -38.77
C PHE A 426 66.43 5.03 -38.20
N PRO A 427 65.75 4.19 -39.00
CA PRO A 427 64.63 3.42 -38.49
C PRO A 427 65.16 2.75 -37.25
N LEU A 428 64.73 3.24 -36.08
CA LEU A 428 64.91 2.55 -34.83
C LEU A 428 64.26 1.23 -35.14
N ALA A 429 65.08 0.22 -35.42
CA ALA A 429 64.64 -1.14 -35.60
C ALA A 429 63.80 -1.36 -34.36
N MET A 430 62.49 -1.25 -34.53
CA MET A 430 61.50 -1.50 -33.50
C MET A 430 61.85 -2.91 -33.14
N GLY A 431 62.59 -3.04 -32.04
CA GLY A 431 62.97 -4.31 -31.48
C GLY A 431 61.66 -5.02 -31.35
N SER A 432 61.44 -5.97 -32.26
CA SER A 432 60.55 -7.08 -32.10
C SER A 432 61.03 -7.75 -30.83
N GLY A 433 60.61 -7.20 -29.70
CA GLY A 433 60.60 -7.88 -28.42
C GLY A 433 59.69 -9.06 -28.65
N GLY A 434 60.28 -10.14 -29.15
CA GLY A 434 59.75 -11.47 -29.05
C GLY A 434 59.47 -11.67 -27.58
N ARG A 435 58.21 -11.49 -27.21
CA ARG A 435 57.66 -11.99 -25.96
C ARG A 435 57.45 -13.48 -26.19
N GLU A 436 58.56 -14.21 -26.31
CA GLU A 436 58.62 -15.66 -26.23
C GLU A 436 58.65 -16.04 -24.75
N GLY A 437 57.72 -16.94 -24.37
CA GLY A 437 57.77 -17.80 -23.19
C GLY A 437 57.61 -17.10 -21.85
N ASP A 438 57.09 -17.70 -20.79
CA ASP A 438 56.53 -19.02 -20.52
C ASP A 438 55.74 -18.80 -19.21
N GLY A 439 54.53 -19.34 -19.04
CA GLY A 439 54.38 -20.56 -18.25
C GLY A 439 53.53 -20.28 -16.99
N GLU A 440 52.42 -21.03 -16.91
CA GLU A 440 51.45 -21.20 -15.80
C GLU A 440 50.38 -20.11 -15.55
#